data_AF-A0A6V8E8N6-F1
#
_entry.id   AF-A0A6V8E8N6-F1
#
_cell.length_a   1.000
_cell.length_b   1.000
_cell.length_c   1.000
_cell.angle_alpha   90.00
_cell.angle_beta   90.00
_cell.angle_gamma   90.00
#
_symmetry.space_group_name_H-M   'P 1'
#
loop_
_entity.id
_entity.type
_entity.pdbx_description
1 polymer ?
#
loop_
_entity_poly.entity_id
_entity_poly.type
_entity_poly.pdbx_seq_one_letter_code
_entity_poly.pdbx_strand_id
1 'polypeptide(L)'
;MSDESTVDEPVEDVPAEEPTADEQGEVVTPEETVAEEPEDERDPLEVALERAEFAEKEIAYKEAEIQNVRKRMMAEKAEAIQYGGMGMARRMLTILGDVDRAMSGIEDDDQSPVAQGLRLLRNKMWHELEADGVATVEAKGEAFDPSKMEAIATIPASDDHPSG
;
A
#
# COMPACT_ATOMS: atom_id res chain seq x y z
N MET A 1 -50.94 26.14 20.16
CA MET A 1 -51.18 25.53 18.83
C MET A 1 -49.87 24.87 18.45
N SER A 2 -49.60 23.69 18.99
CA SER A 2 -49.96 22.35 18.48
C SER A 2 -48.60 21.71 18.16
N ASP A 3 -47.93 21.11 19.13
CA ASP A 3 -48.09 19.71 19.57
C ASP A 3 -47.85 18.74 18.40
N GLU A 4 -46.65 18.16 18.35
CA GLU A 4 -46.46 16.83 17.76
C GLU A 4 -45.33 16.13 18.53
N SER A 5 -45.77 15.45 19.59
CA SER A 5 -45.10 14.36 20.27
C SER A 5 -45.26 13.09 19.44
N THR A 6 -44.20 12.29 19.24
CA THR A 6 -44.29 10.85 19.59
C THR A 6 -42.91 10.20 19.68
N VAL A 7 -42.65 9.67 20.87
CA VAL A 7 -41.72 8.59 21.20
C VAL A 7 -42.36 7.28 20.72
N ASP A 8 -41.56 6.36 20.18
CA ASP A 8 -41.90 4.92 20.28
C ASP A 8 -40.63 4.08 20.34
N GLU A 9 -40.59 3.23 21.35
CA GLU A 9 -39.50 2.33 21.77
C GLU A 9 -39.73 0.91 21.19
N PRO A 10 -38.85 -0.09 21.45
CA PRO A 10 -38.51 -1.14 20.51
C PRO A 10 -39.42 -2.38 20.56
N VAL A 11 -39.38 -3.19 19.49
CA VAL A 11 -40.01 -4.51 19.45
C VAL A 11 -38.93 -5.59 19.32
N GLU A 12 -38.80 -6.34 20.40
CA GLU A 12 -38.14 -7.65 20.50
C GLU A 12 -39.13 -8.76 20.12
N ASP A 13 -38.58 -9.95 19.83
CA ASP A 13 -39.23 -11.28 19.86
C ASP A 13 -39.84 -11.84 18.55
N VAL A 14 -39.14 -12.83 17.96
CA VAL A 14 -39.73 -14.01 17.31
C VAL A 14 -38.74 -15.20 17.48
N PRO A 15 -39.20 -16.43 17.77
CA PRO A 15 -38.58 -17.33 18.74
C PRO A 15 -37.81 -18.53 18.16
N ALA A 16 -37.07 -19.19 19.05
CA ALA A 16 -36.44 -20.49 18.87
C ALA A 16 -37.46 -21.63 18.81
N GLU A 17 -37.24 -22.59 17.91
CA GLU A 17 -38.06 -23.78 17.71
C GLU A 17 -37.20 -25.03 18.00
N GLU A 18 -37.50 -25.73 19.09
CA GLU A 18 -37.13 -27.13 19.32
C GLU A 18 -38.26 -28.04 18.79
N PRO A 19 -37.92 -29.28 18.38
CA PRO A 19 -38.79 -30.40 18.69
C PRO A 19 -38.04 -31.57 19.34
N THR A 20 -38.43 -31.81 20.60
CA THR A 20 -38.84 -33.07 21.25
C THR A 20 -38.36 -34.44 20.75
N ALA A 21 -37.90 -35.22 21.73
CA ALA A 21 -37.64 -36.66 21.78
C ALA A 21 -38.86 -37.55 21.44
N ASP A 22 -38.61 -38.79 20.99
CA ASP A 22 -38.98 -40.03 21.73
C ASP A 22 -38.40 -41.35 21.13
N GLU A 23 -38.27 -42.34 22.02
CA GLU A 23 -38.29 -43.81 21.89
C GLU A 23 -37.11 -44.65 21.36
N GLN A 24 -36.39 -45.24 22.33
CA GLN A 24 -36.25 -46.69 22.61
C GLN A 24 -35.79 -47.66 21.51
N GLY A 25 -34.65 -48.32 21.78
CA GLY A 25 -34.18 -49.51 21.07
C GLY A 25 -33.10 -50.24 21.86
N GLU A 26 -33.53 -51.11 22.78
CA GLU A 26 -32.72 -52.06 23.53
C GLU A 26 -32.21 -53.18 22.62
N VAL A 27 -30.88 -53.38 22.55
CA VAL A 27 -30.28 -54.66 22.15
C VAL A 27 -29.08 -54.94 23.06
N VAL A 28 -29.21 -56.06 23.78
CA VAL A 28 -28.23 -56.64 24.69
C VAL A 28 -27.16 -57.40 23.88
N THR A 29 -25.91 -57.18 24.31
CA THR A 29 -24.58 -57.79 24.05
C THR A 29 -24.45 -59.08 23.20
N PRO A 30 -23.28 -59.26 22.55
CA PRO A 30 -22.21 -60.00 23.23
C PRO A 30 -20.84 -59.31 23.16
N GLU A 31 -20.24 -59.21 24.34
CA GLU A 31 -18.81 -59.25 24.67
C GLU A 31 -17.87 -59.58 23.49
N GLU A 32 -17.33 -58.55 22.84
CA GLU A 32 -16.16 -58.67 21.97
C GLU A 32 -14.93 -58.38 22.83
N THR A 33 -14.27 -59.48 23.19
CA THR A 33 -12.87 -59.63 23.58
C THR A 33 -12.04 -58.34 23.61
N VAL A 34 -11.58 -58.01 24.82
CA VAL A 34 -10.41 -57.18 25.11
C VAL A 34 -9.27 -57.56 24.17
N ALA A 35 -9.09 -56.77 23.13
CA ALA A 35 -7.79 -56.53 22.54
C ALA A 35 -7.25 -55.29 23.22
N GLU A 36 -6.57 -55.50 24.36
CA GLU A 36 -5.53 -54.58 24.79
C GLU A 36 -4.50 -54.58 23.65
N GLU A 37 -4.67 -53.67 22.69
CA GLU A 37 -3.51 -53.10 22.02
C GLU A 37 -2.59 -52.61 23.14
N PRO A 38 -1.26 -52.86 23.07
CA PRO A 38 -0.38 -52.23 24.03
C PRO A 38 -0.64 -50.73 23.91
N GLU A 39 -1.26 -50.14 24.92
CA GLU A 39 -1.11 -48.72 25.14
C GLU A 39 0.40 -48.55 25.22
N ASP A 40 0.99 -48.00 24.15
CA ASP A 40 2.29 -47.39 24.22
C ASP A 40 2.13 -46.30 25.29
N GLU A 41 2.32 -46.69 26.56
CA GLU A 41 2.50 -45.80 27.69
C GLU A 41 3.84 -45.09 27.44
N ARG A 42 3.85 -44.21 26.44
CA ARG A 42 4.97 -43.32 26.17
C ARG A 42 5.18 -42.53 27.43
N ASP A 43 6.43 -42.47 27.90
CA ASP A 43 6.80 -41.75 29.10
C ASP A 43 6.20 -40.32 29.03
N PRO A 44 5.37 -39.91 30.00
CA PRO A 44 4.82 -38.56 30.05
C PRO A 44 5.88 -37.47 29.89
N LEU A 45 7.12 -37.73 30.32
CA LEU A 45 8.27 -36.85 30.13
C LEU A 45 8.70 -36.75 28.65
N GLU A 46 8.75 -37.87 27.92
CA GLU A 46 9.09 -37.90 26.49
C GLU A 46 8.05 -37.13 25.67
N VAL A 47 6.76 -37.35 25.94
CA VAL A 47 5.67 -36.60 25.28
C VAL A 47 5.74 -35.11 25.60
N ALA A 48 6.09 -34.73 26.83
CA ALA A 48 6.28 -33.34 27.20
C ALA A 48 7.48 -32.68 26.48
N LEU A 49 8.59 -33.41 26.32
CA LEU A 49 9.76 -32.95 25.58
C LEU A 49 9.47 -32.79 24.09
N GLU A 50 8.80 -33.75 23.45
CA GLU A 50 8.39 -33.65 22.03
C GLU A 50 7.47 -32.43 21.81
N ARG A 51 6.51 -32.18 22.72
CA ARG A 51 5.66 -30.99 22.67
C ARG A 51 6.46 -29.70 22.86
N ALA A 52 7.42 -29.68 23.77
CA ALA A 52 8.28 -28.53 23.99
C ALA A 52 9.13 -28.23 22.74
N GLU A 53 9.76 -29.24 22.15
CA GLU A 53 10.54 -29.09 20.91
C GLU A 53 9.68 -28.62 19.74
N PHE A 54 8.46 -29.15 19.60
CA PHE A 54 7.52 -28.70 18.58
C PHE A 54 7.14 -27.23 18.80
N ALA A 55 6.80 -26.86 20.03
CA ALA A 55 6.46 -25.48 20.38
C ALA A 55 7.64 -24.52 20.14
N GLU A 56 8.87 -24.90 20.49
CA GLU A 56 10.07 -24.11 20.23
C GLU A 56 10.30 -23.88 18.73
N LYS A 57 10.14 -24.94 17.92
CA LYS A 57 10.22 -24.84 16.44
C LYS A 57 9.13 -23.92 15.90
N GLU A 58 7.91 -24.03 16.39
CA GLU A 58 6.78 -23.20 15.97
C GLU A 58 7.00 -21.73 16.36
N ILE A 59 7.51 -21.45 17.56
CA ILE A 59 7.87 -20.11 18.01
C ILE A 59 8.96 -19.52 17.13
N ALA A 60 10.05 -20.26 16.89
CA ALA A 60 11.14 -19.80 16.03
C ALA A 60 10.67 -19.50 14.60
N TYR A 61 9.77 -20.33 14.06
CA TYR A 61 9.15 -20.09 12.76
C TYR A 61 8.31 -18.80 12.75
N LYS A 62 7.43 -18.62 13.75
CA LYS A 62 6.60 -17.41 13.89
C LYS A 62 7.44 -16.15 14.07
N GLU A 63 8.52 -16.21 14.84
CA GLU A 63 9.46 -15.11 14.98
C GLU A 63 10.10 -14.74 13.64
N ALA A 64 10.54 -15.72 12.86
CA ALA A 64 11.09 -15.49 11.52
C ALA A 64 10.05 -14.85 10.59
N GLU A 65 8.79 -15.30 10.63
CA GLU A 65 7.69 -14.71 9.85
C GLU A 65 7.45 -13.25 10.24
N ILE A 66 7.40 -12.95 11.54
CA ILE A 66 7.26 -11.57 12.04
C ILE A 66 8.42 -10.69 11.57
N GLN A 67 9.66 -11.18 11.59
CA GLN A 67 10.81 -10.42 11.11
C GLN A 67 10.72 -10.13 9.61
N ASN A 68 10.29 -11.11 8.81
CA ASN A 68 10.09 -10.94 7.37
C ASN A 68 8.98 -9.93 7.06
N VAL A 69 7.84 -10.01 7.75
CA VAL A 69 6.73 -9.06 7.60
C VAL A 69 7.17 -7.66 8.01
N ARG A 70 7.89 -7.51 9.14
CA ARG A 70 8.43 -6.22 9.57
C ARG A 70 9.36 -5.63 8.53
N LYS A 71 10.28 -6.42 7.97
CA LYS A 71 11.20 -5.98 6.92
C LYS A 71 10.44 -5.49 5.69
N ARG A 72 9.41 -6.25 5.26
CA ARG A 72 8.56 -5.87 4.12
C ARG A 72 7.79 -4.57 4.39
N MET A 73 7.14 -4.46 5.55
CA MET A 73 6.40 -3.25 5.94
C MET A 73 7.29 -2.01 6.00
N MET A 74 8.54 -2.15 6.47
CA MET A 74 9.50 -1.02 6.47
C MET A 74 9.88 -0.59 5.06
N ALA A 75 10.05 -1.54 4.13
CA ALA A 75 10.32 -1.23 2.73
C ALA A 75 9.11 -0.54 2.05
N GLU A 76 7.90 -1.07 2.23
CA GLU A 76 6.66 -0.47 1.71
C GLU A 76 6.43 0.93 2.28
N LYS A 77 6.69 1.14 3.58
CA LYS A 77 6.61 2.46 4.20
C LYS A 77 7.63 3.43 3.60
N ALA A 78 8.86 2.98 3.37
CA ALA A 78 9.89 3.81 2.77
C ALA A 78 9.50 4.23 1.33
N GLU A 79 8.98 3.29 0.55
CA GLU A 79 8.48 3.54 -0.81
C GLU A 79 7.29 4.51 -0.82
N ALA A 80 6.34 4.33 0.09
CA ALA A 80 5.19 5.23 0.24
C ALA A 80 5.62 6.66 0.61
N ILE A 81 6.66 6.82 1.44
CA ILE A 81 7.23 8.13 1.76
C ILE A 81 7.95 8.71 0.55
N GLN A 82 8.77 7.91 -0.15
CA GLN A 82 9.55 8.36 -1.30
C GLN A 82 8.66 8.84 -2.46
N TYR A 83 7.55 8.13 -2.74
CA TYR A 83 6.70 8.41 -3.90
C TYR A 83 5.35 9.04 -3.56
N GLY A 84 4.99 9.17 -2.28
CA GLY A 84 3.71 9.74 -1.86
C GLY A 84 3.48 11.20 -2.33
N GLY A 85 4.56 11.97 -2.47
CA GLY A 85 4.52 13.35 -2.99
C GLY A 85 4.34 13.47 -4.51
N MET A 86 4.53 12.39 -5.27
CA MET A 86 4.61 12.44 -6.74
C MET A 86 3.36 13.03 -7.40
N GLY A 87 2.17 12.69 -6.89
CA GLY A 87 0.91 13.22 -7.41
C GLY A 87 0.77 14.74 -7.21
N MET A 88 1.28 15.26 -6.09
CA MET A 88 1.32 16.70 -5.84
C MET A 88 2.36 17.39 -6.71
N ALA A 89 3.57 16.84 -6.78
CA ALA A 89 4.64 17.35 -7.64
C ALA A 89 4.20 17.46 -9.10
N ARG A 90 3.49 16.45 -9.65
CA ARG A 90 2.95 16.50 -11.01
C ARG A 90 2.00 17.68 -11.24
N ARG A 91 1.11 17.97 -10.29
CA ARG A 91 0.19 19.12 -10.39
C ARG A 91 0.94 20.45 -10.27
N MET A 92 1.94 20.52 -9.39
CA MET A 92 2.79 21.72 -9.25
C MET A 92 3.61 21.98 -10.52
N LEU A 93 4.11 20.94 -11.19
CA LEU A 93 4.79 21.07 -12.49
C LEU A 93 3.87 21.67 -13.57
N THR A 94 2.57 21.35 -13.58
CA THR A 94 1.61 22.01 -14.49
C THR A 94 1.54 23.52 -14.22
N ILE A 95 1.44 23.92 -12.96
CA ILE A 95 1.41 25.34 -12.58
C ILE A 95 2.72 26.04 -12.95
N LEU A 96 3.86 25.38 -12.70
CA LEU A 96 5.16 25.88 -13.12
C LEU A 96 5.22 26.08 -14.64
N GLY A 97 4.66 25.14 -15.42
CA GLY A 97 4.55 25.28 -16.87
C GLY A 97 3.74 26.51 -17.31
N ASP A 98 2.66 26.84 -16.58
CA ASP A 98 1.90 28.07 -16.83
C ASP A 98 2.71 29.33 -16.50
N VAL A 99 3.52 29.30 -15.42
CA VAL A 99 4.45 30.38 -15.08
C VAL A 99 5.52 30.54 -16.16
N ASP A 100 6.11 29.45 -16.65
CA ASP A 100 7.10 29.44 -17.73
C ASP A 100 6.50 30.01 -19.02
N ARG A 101 5.26 29.63 -19.33
CA ARG A 101 4.51 30.18 -20.46
C ARG A 101 4.29 31.69 -20.31
N ALA A 102 3.92 32.15 -19.12
CA ALA A 102 3.74 33.58 -18.87
C ALA A 102 5.06 34.35 -19.01
N MET A 103 6.19 33.77 -18.58
CA MET A 103 7.50 34.38 -18.76
C MET A 103 7.97 34.42 -20.21
N SER A 104 7.53 33.50 -21.08
CA SER A 104 7.99 33.48 -22.49
C SER A 104 7.62 34.73 -23.30
N GLY A 105 6.66 35.53 -22.81
CA GLY A 105 6.32 36.83 -23.39
C GLY A 105 7.08 38.02 -22.80
N ILE A 106 7.99 37.79 -21.85
CA ILE A 106 8.79 38.82 -21.17
C ILE A 106 10.22 38.75 -21.72
N GLU A 107 10.76 39.90 -22.14
CA GLU A 107 12.15 39.99 -22.60
C GLU A 107 13.13 39.71 -21.45
N ASP A 108 14.26 39.06 -21.74
CA ASP A 108 15.24 38.66 -20.72
C ASP A 108 15.84 39.85 -19.95
N ASP A 109 15.91 41.02 -20.56
CA ASP A 109 16.41 42.26 -19.97
C ASP A 109 15.31 43.08 -19.27
N ASP A 110 14.03 42.72 -19.37
CA ASP A 110 12.95 43.40 -18.66
C ASP A 110 13.17 43.32 -17.15
N GLN A 111 13.26 44.49 -16.51
CA GLN A 111 13.43 44.67 -15.07
C GLN A 111 12.18 45.23 -14.40
N SER A 112 11.03 45.15 -15.06
CA SER A 112 9.76 45.50 -14.45
C SER A 112 9.55 44.70 -13.15
N PRO A 113 8.89 45.29 -12.13
CA PRO A 113 8.60 44.57 -10.88
C PRO A 113 7.84 43.25 -11.12
N VAL A 114 7.02 43.20 -12.18
CA VAL A 114 6.28 42.00 -12.58
C VAL A 114 7.23 40.93 -13.11
N ALA A 115 8.14 41.26 -14.04
CA ALA A 115 9.12 40.34 -14.58
C ALA A 115 10.02 39.75 -13.47
N GLN A 116 10.52 40.60 -12.58
CA GLN A 116 11.35 40.17 -11.45
C GLN A 116 10.57 39.27 -10.48
N GLY A 117 9.33 39.62 -10.16
CA GLY A 117 8.46 38.82 -9.29
C GLY A 117 8.18 37.43 -9.87
N LEU A 118 7.94 37.35 -11.18
CA LEU A 118 7.64 36.09 -11.86
C LEU A 118 8.88 35.18 -11.94
N ARG A 119 10.06 35.74 -12.25
CA ARG A 119 11.35 35.02 -12.21
C ARG A 119 11.65 34.47 -10.82
N LEU A 120 11.44 35.28 -9.78
CA LEU A 120 11.63 34.85 -8.38
C LEU A 120 10.68 33.72 -8.00
N LEU A 121 9.40 33.84 -8.37
CA LEU A 121 8.39 32.81 -8.12
C LEU A 121 8.76 31.49 -8.79
N ARG A 122 9.12 31.53 -10.07
CA ARG A 122 9.55 30.36 -10.83
C ARG A 122 10.74 29.67 -10.17
N ASN A 123 11.79 30.42 -9.86
CA ASN A 123 13.00 29.88 -9.25
C ASN A 123 12.70 29.26 -7.89
N LYS A 124 11.84 29.89 -7.08
CA LYS A 124 11.41 29.32 -5.81
C LYS A 124 10.61 28.03 -6.01
N MET A 125 9.63 28.01 -6.91
CA MET A 125 8.86 26.80 -7.22
C MET A 125 9.76 25.64 -7.64
N TRP A 126 10.74 25.91 -8.49
CA TRP A 126 11.72 24.92 -8.90
C TRP A 126 12.55 24.39 -7.73
N HIS A 127 13.05 25.30 -6.88
CA HIS A 127 13.86 24.94 -5.72
C HIS A 127 13.10 24.04 -4.72
N GLU A 128 11.81 24.33 -4.46
CA GLU A 128 10.99 23.50 -3.57
C GLU A 128 10.74 22.11 -4.18
N LEU A 129 10.57 22.00 -5.51
CA LEU A 129 10.42 20.72 -6.19
C LEU A 129 11.71 19.88 -6.13
N GLU A 130 12.88 20.52 -6.32
CA GLU A 130 14.19 19.86 -6.17
C GLU A 130 14.42 19.36 -4.75
N ALA A 131 14.02 20.13 -3.74
CA ALA A 131 14.12 19.73 -2.33
C ALA A 131 13.28 18.47 -2.02
N ASP A 132 12.15 18.30 -2.71
CA ASP A 132 11.30 17.10 -2.65
C ASP A 132 11.77 15.96 -3.58
N GLY A 133 12.95 16.10 -4.20
CA GLY A 133 13.58 15.06 -5.01
C GLY A 133 13.19 15.03 -6.48
N VAL A 134 12.49 16.06 -6.99
CA VAL A 134 12.19 16.21 -8.41
C VAL A 134 13.43 16.73 -9.13
N ALA A 135 13.81 16.09 -10.24
CA ALA A 135 14.94 16.52 -11.04
C ALA A 135 14.54 16.75 -12.51
N THR A 136 15.18 17.73 -13.16
CA THR A 136 15.04 17.92 -14.61
C THR A 136 15.62 16.73 -15.34
N VAL A 137 14.90 16.28 -16.37
CA VAL A 137 15.45 15.36 -17.38
C VAL A 137 16.10 16.21 -18.46
N GLU A 138 17.42 16.14 -18.59
CA GLU A 138 18.14 16.76 -19.71
C GLU A 138 17.82 15.99 -20.99
N ALA A 139 17.09 16.62 -21.90
CA ALA A 139 16.66 16.02 -23.16
C ALA A 139 17.27 16.69 -24.40
N LYS A 140 17.72 17.95 -24.28
CA LYS A 140 18.21 18.70 -25.43
C LYS A 140 19.64 18.28 -25.78
N GLY A 141 19.82 17.63 -26.93
CA GLY A 141 21.12 17.19 -27.42
C GLY A 141 21.54 15.80 -26.92
N GLU A 142 20.73 15.17 -26.05
CA GLU A 142 20.91 13.80 -25.61
C GLU A 142 20.23 12.81 -26.56
N ALA A 143 20.73 11.57 -26.60
CA ALA A 143 20.07 10.51 -27.35
C ALA A 143 18.68 10.22 -26.79
N PHE A 144 17.70 9.94 -27.66
CA PHE A 144 16.34 9.66 -27.24
C PHE A 144 16.26 8.41 -26.34
N ASP A 145 15.77 8.58 -25.11
CA ASP A 145 15.56 7.52 -24.12
C ASP A 145 14.05 7.33 -23.85
N PRO A 146 13.40 6.26 -24.36
CA PRO A 146 11.97 6.01 -24.16
C PRO A 146 11.54 5.88 -22.70
N SER A 147 12.47 5.62 -21.77
CA SER A 147 12.16 5.54 -20.34
C SER A 147 12.01 6.91 -19.67
N LYS A 148 12.49 7.98 -20.32
CA LYS A 148 12.53 9.35 -19.77
C LYS A 148 11.92 10.40 -20.69
N MET A 149 11.79 10.10 -21.99
CA MET A 149 11.39 11.04 -23.02
C MET A 149 10.13 10.57 -23.75
N GLU A 150 9.24 11.52 -24.04
CA GLU A 150 8.03 11.28 -24.85
C GLU A 150 8.23 11.87 -26.25
N ALA A 151 8.15 11.03 -27.28
CA ALA A 151 8.26 11.47 -28.66
C ALA A 151 6.95 12.09 -29.14
N ILE A 152 6.92 13.41 -29.31
CA ILE A 152 5.73 14.14 -29.77
C ILE A 152 5.73 14.43 -31.29
N ALA A 153 6.90 14.43 -31.93
CA ALA A 153 7.07 14.69 -33.35
C ALA A 153 8.40 14.13 -33.86
N THR A 154 8.46 13.80 -35.16
CA THR A 154 9.68 13.40 -35.85
C THR A 154 10.16 14.51 -36.77
N ILE A 155 11.42 14.92 -36.63
CA ILE A 155 12.05 15.94 -37.48
C ILE A 155 13.06 15.21 -38.39
N PRO A 156 13.18 15.57 -39.68
CA PRO A 156 14.21 14.99 -40.56
C PRO A 156 15.60 15.19 -39.98
N ALA A 157 16.45 14.17 -40.09
CA ALA A 157 17.83 14.25 -39.62
C ALA A 157 18.61 15.37 -40.33
N SER A 158 19.48 16.05 -39.59
CA SER A 158 20.39 17.09 -40.07
C SER A 158 21.81 16.80 -39.61
N ASP A 159 22.80 17.54 -40.12
CA ASP A 159 24.20 17.40 -39.68
C ASP A 159 24.36 17.69 -38.16
N ASP A 160 23.50 18.55 -37.61
CA ASP A 160 23.46 18.88 -36.17
C ASP A 160 22.67 17.85 -35.33
N HIS A 161 21.75 17.11 -35.96
CA HIS A 161 20.85 16.15 -35.31
C HIS A 161 20.74 14.86 -36.15
N PRO A 162 21.66 13.90 -35.95
CA PRO A 162 21.68 12.64 -36.68
C PRO A 162 20.45 11.77 -36.33
N SER A 163 20.12 10.81 -37.20
CA SER A 163 19.00 9.90 -36.98
C SER A 163 19.19 9.05 -35.72
N GLY A 164 18.28 9.17 -34.76
CA GLY A 164 18.27 8.39 -33.51
C GLY A 164 17.22 8.92 -32.55
#